data_AF-A0A0L9TD82-F1
#
_entry.id   AF-A0A0L9TD82-F1
#
_cell.length_a   1.000
_cell.length_b   1.000
_cell.length_c   1.000
_cell.angle_alpha   90.00
_cell.angle_beta   90.00
_cell.angle_gamma   90.00
#
_symmetry.space_group_name_H-M   'P 1'
#
loop_
_entity.id
_entity.type
_entity.pdbx_description
1 polymer ?
#
loop_
_entity_poly.entity_id
_entity_poly.type
_entity_poly.pdbx_seq_one_letter_code
_entity_poly.pdbx_strand_id
1 'polypeptide(L)'
;MDHFLTLLLFLTSLFASPVLLIAQTPSPIISHITVVGAVYCDTCSISTFSKQSYFLQGVEVHIQCRFRATSPKTNEQISFSVNRTTDQNGVYKLEIPSVDGVNCMDGSAIVSLCQASLISSSTSTCNVPMLKSTTREISVKSKQDNMCVYTLSGLSFKPPQKNSTLCGHQNEKLSSEKSLYPSEFFFFPWPPQLPPFPSFPFPPLPFPTSPPIPSLPFPFPQYPPTPPAFSPPAFNLGDPSTWIPHIPPSPPPYVP
;
A
#
# COMPACT_ATOMS: atom_id res chain seq x y z
N MET A 1 -59.30 40.46 22.11
CA MET A 1 -57.93 41.02 22.05
C MET A 1 -56.90 40.05 22.65
N ASP A 2 -57.33 39.16 23.54
CA ASP A 2 -56.46 38.26 24.31
C ASP A 2 -55.75 37.18 23.47
N HIS A 3 -56.41 36.65 22.43
CA HIS A 3 -55.80 35.68 21.51
C HIS A 3 -54.72 36.27 20.61
N PHE A 4 -54.85 37.55 20.22
CA PHE A 4 -53.84 38.21 19.42
C PHE A 4 -52.58 38.51 20.24
N LEU A 5 -52.77 38.91 21.51
CA LEU A 5 -51.67 39.15 22.44
C LEU A 5 -50.92 37.85 22.79
N THR A 6 -51.64 36.73 22.99
CA THR A 6 -51.01 35.43 23.24
C THR A 6 -50.25 34.90 22.02
N LEU A 7 -50.76 35.09 20.81
CA LEU A 7 -50.04 34.72 19.59
C LEU A 7 -48.75 35.54 19.43
N LEU A 8 -48.80 36.84 19.71
CA LEU A 8 -47.62 37.72 19.64
C LEU A 8 -46.54 37.33 20.67
N LEU A 9 -46.96 36.95 21.88
CA LEU A 9 -46.06 36.46 22.93
C LEU A 9 -45.42 35.11 22.55
N PHE A 10 -46.17 34.22 21.88
CA PHE A 10 -45.63 32.95 21.40
C PHE A 10 -44.60 33.15 20.27
N LEU A 11 -44.90 34.02 19.31
CA LEU A 11 -43.98 34.35 18.21
C LEU A 11 -42.69 34.98 18.73
N THR A 12 -42.77 35.93 19.65
CA THR A 12 -41.59 36.56 20.25
C THR A 12 -40.76 35.57 21.08
N SER A 13 -41.37 34.59 21.75
CA SER A 13 -40.67 33.50 22.44
C SER A 13 -39.91 32.56 21.49
N LEU A 14 -40.45 32.29 20.29
CA LEU A 14 -39.74 31.49 19.28
C LEU A 14 -38.52 32.23 18.70
N PHE A 15 -38.60 33.55 18.54
CA PHE A 15 -37.47 34.37 18.05
C PHE A 15 -36.45 34.73 19.15
N ALA A 16 -36.84 34.69 20.43
CA ALA A 16 -35.96 34.95 21.57
C ALA A 16 -35.21 33.71 22.08
N SER A 17 -35.47 32.54 21.50
CA SER A 17 -34.67 31.35 21.78
C SER A 17 -33.35 31.46 21.00
N PRO A 18 -32.19 31.72 21.64
CA PRO A 18 -30.94 31.60 20.92
C PRO A 18 -30.84 30.13 20.49
N VAL A 19 -30.89 29.88 19.19
CA VAL A 19 -30.43 28.61 18.65
C VAL A 19 -28.98 28.52 19.09
N LEU A 20 -28.71 27.76 20.17
CA LEU A 20 -27.36 27.39 20.54
C LEU A 20 -26.85 26.55 19.37
N LEU A 21 -26.19 27.22 18.42
CA LEU A 21 -25.17 26.62 17.59
C LEU A 21 -24.09 26.16 18.56
N ILE A 22 -24.25 24.95 19.08
CA ILE A 22 -23.14 24.20 19.64
C ILE A 22 -22.20 24.06 18.45
N ALA A 23 -21.18 24.91 18.41
CA ALA A 23 -20.00 24.65 17.60
C ALA A 23 -19.49 23.30 18.14
N GLN A 24 -19.89 22.21 17.48
CA GLN A 24 -19.30 20.91 17.72
C GLN A 24 -17.84 21.07 17.29
N THR A 25 -16.98 21.36 18.26
CA THR A 25 -15.53 21.22 18.06
C THR A 25 -15.32 19.82 17.52
N PRO A 26 -14.74 19.64 16.33
CA PRO A 26 -14.46 18.32 15.80
C PRO A 26 -13.73 17.54 16.88
N SER A 27 -14.33 16.43 17.32
CA SER A 27 -13.67 15.51 18.23
C SER A 27 -12.32 15.14 17.61
N PRO A 28 -11.19 15.27 18.33
CA PRO A 28 -9.88 14.96 17.78
C PRO A 28 -9.89 13.53 17.27
N ILE A 29 -9.53 13.34 16.00
CA ILE A 29 -9.47 12.02 15.38
C ILE A 29 -8.22 11.35 15.92
N ILE A 30 -8.40 10.51 16.93
CA ILE A 30 -7.35 9.69 17.50
C ILE A 30 -7.27 8.40 16.69
N SER A 31 -6.15 8.19 16.00
CA SER A 31 -5.85 6.94 15.29
C SER A 31 -4.76 6.15 15.98
N HIS A 32 -4.95 4.83 16.12
CA HIS A 32 -3.91 3.90 16.56
C HIS A 32 -3.23 3.29 15.34
N ILE A 33 -1.92 3.45 15.23
CA ILE A 33 -1.16 3.00 14.06
C ILE A 33 -0.15 1.94 14.48
N THR A 34 -0.22 0.78 13.84
CA THR A 34 0.73 -0.30 14.05
C THR A 34 1.43 -0.64 12.74
N VAL A 35 2.76 -0.68 12.76
CA VAL A 35 3.59 -1.10 11.61
C VAL A 35 4.20 -2.45 11.95
N VAL A 36 3.98 -3.44 11.08
CA VAL A 36 4.40 -4.83 11.28
C VAL A 36 5.16 -5.31 10.07
N GLY A 37 6.22 -6.07 10.27
CA GLY A 37 6.87 -6.83 9.21
C GLY A 37 7.61 -8.02 9.78
N ALA A 38 8.16 -8.85 8.89
CA ALA A 38 8.87 -10.06 9.27
C ALA A 38 10.27 -10.11 8.66
N VAL A 39 11.18 -10.79 9.34
CA VAL A 39 12.50 -11.13 8.82
C VAL A 39 12.64 -12.64 8.80
N TYR A 40 13.11 -13.17 7.67
CA TYR A 40 13.34 -14.60 7.50
C TYR A 40 14.71 -14.88 6.88
N CYS A 41 15.19 -16.09 7.09
CA CYS A 41 16.33 -16.65 6.40
C CYS A 41 15.86 -17.32 5.10
N ASP A 42 16.28 -16.78 3.96
CA ASP A 42 16.19 -17.46 2.67
C ASP A 42 17.38 -18.39 2.51
N THR A 43 17.23 -19.61 3.02
CA THR A 43 18.26 -20.66 3.00
C THR A 43 18.72 -21.03 1.59
N CYS A 44 17.84 -20.88 0.60
CA CYS A 44 18.12 -21.24 -0.78
C CYS A 44 18.53 -20.07 -1.64
N SER A 45 18.50 -18.84 -1.09
CA SER A 45 18.83 -17.61 -1.80
C SER A 45 18.02 -17.44 -3.09
N ILE A 46 16.73 -17.73 -3.03
CA ILE A 46 15.80 -17.61 -4.18
C ILE A 46 15.04 -16.27 -4.20
N SER A 47 15.39 -15.33 -3.31
CA SER A 47 14.78 -14.00 -3.13
C SER A 47 13.28 -14.00 -2.75
N THR A 48 12.76 -15.16 -2.36
CA THR A 48 11.35 -15.36 -2.01
C THR A 48 11.24 -16.34 -0.85
N PHE A 49 10.13 -16.28 -0.11
CA PHE A 49 9.89 -17.20 0.99
C PHE A 49 9.61 -18.62 0.46
N SER A 50 10.42 -19.58 0.90
CA SER A 50 10.37 -20.98 0.50
C SER A 50 10.03 -21.91 1.66
N LYS A 51 9.78 -23.19 1.38
CA LYS A 51 9.57 -24.21 2.43
C LYS A 51 10.79 -24.39 3.34
N GLN A 52 11.99 -24.12 2.83
CA GLN A 52 13.24 -24.21 3.57
C GLN A 52 13.57 -22.89 4.30
N SER A 53 12.76 -21.84 4.09
CA SER A 53 12.93 -20.57 4.78
C SER A 53 12.36 -20.65 6.19
N TYR A 54 12.96 -19.91 7.12
CA TYR A 54 12.52 -19.84 8.51
C TYR A 54 12.66 -18.43 9.06
N PHE A 55 11.83 -18.07 10.04
CA PHE A 55 11.83 -16.75 10.64
C PHE A 55 13.02 -16.54 11.59
N LEU A 56 13.58 -15.33 11.58
CA LEU A 56 14.77 -15.00 12.36
C LEU A 56 14.41 -14.12 13.56
N GLN A 57 14.64 -14.64 14.77
CA GLN A 57 14.50 -13.92 16.03
C GLN A 57 15.75 -13.08 16.35
N GLY A 58 15.57 -11.93 17.01
CA GLY A 58 16.70 -11.14 17.51
C GLY A 58 17.39 -10.30 16.43
N VAL A 59 16.81 -10.17 15.25
CA VAL A 59 17.34 -9.32 14.17
C VAL A 59 16.98 -7.87 14.46
N GLU A 60 17.97 -7.00 14.36
CA GLU A 60 17.75 -5.56 14.47
C GLU A 60 17.35 -4.96 13.12
N VAL A 61 16.23 -4.24 13.13
CA VAL A 61 15.60 -3.60 11.97
C VAL A 61 15.41 -2.12 12.26
N HIS A 62 15.82 -1.28 11.33
CA HIS A 62 15.52 0.15 11.36
C HIS A 62 14.19 0.41 10.68
N ILE A 63 13.25 1.04 11.37
CA ILE A 63 11.94 1.40 10.84
C ILE A 63 11.88 2.92 10.73
N GLN A 64 11.57 3.42 9.53
CA GLN A 64 11.35 4.83 9.25
C GLN A 64 9.98 5.02 8.63
N CYS A 65 9.09 5.76 9.29
CA CYS A 65 7.76 6.08 8.78
C CYS A 65 7.54 7.59 8.72
N ARG A 66 6.83 8.03 7.69
CA ARG A 66 6.38 9.42 7.54
C ARG A 66 4.89 9.45 7.26
N PHE A 67 4.15 10.20 8.07
CA PHE A 67 2.71 10.40 7.96
C PHE A 67 2.43 11.87 7.67
N ARG A 68 1.47 12.14 6.79
CA ARG A 68 0.91 13.49 6.63
C ARG A 68 -0.28 13.62 7.57
N ALA A 69 -0.18 14.53 8.53
CA ALA A 69 -1.29 14.92 9.39
C ALA A 69 -1.96 16.15 8.78
N THR A 70 -3.28 16.09 8.61
CA THR A 70 -4.05 17.24 8.18
C THR A 70 -4.64 17.88 9.43
N SER A 71 -3.94 18.87 9.98
CA SER A 71 -4.51 19.74 11.01
C SER A 71 -5.39 20.79 10.33
N PRO A 72 -6.50 21.24 10.95
CA PRO A 72 -7.34 22.32 10.42
C PRO A 72 -6.60 23.63 10.08
N LYS A 73 -5.36 23.79 10.59
CA LYS A 73 -4.57 25.03 10.44
C LYS A 73 -3.23 24.85 9.71
N THR A 74 -2.72 23.62 9.54
CA THR A 74 -1.36 23.36 9.03
C THR A 74 -1.24 21.98 8.38
N ASN A 75 -0.38 21.85 7.36
CA ASN A 75 0.02 20.56 6.77
C ASN A 75 1.27 20.07 7.51
N GLU A 76 1.07 19.29 8.57
CA GLU A 76 2.15 18.80 9.42
C GLU A 76 2.58 17.40 8.99
N GLN A 77 3.89 17.16 8.93
CA GLN A 77 4.44 15.84 8.65
C GLN A 77 5.01 15.25 9.93
N ILE A 78 4.51 14.07 10.30
CA ILE A 78 4.96 13.33 11.48
C ILE A 78 5.93 12.24 11.03
N SER A 79 7.13 12.19 11.61
CA SER A 79 8.15 11.19 11.27
C SER A 79 8.55 10.36 12.48
N PHE A 80 8.58 9.05 12.31
CA PHE A 80 9.06 8.09 13.30
C PHE A 80 10.28 7.37 12.74
N SER A 81 11.34 7.27 13.53
CA SER A 81 12.56 6.54 13.18
C SER A 81 13.07 5.83 14.42
N VAL A 82 13.00 4.50 14.42
CA VAL A 82 13.36 3.69 15.59
C VAL A 82 13.97 2.35 15.16
N ASN A 83 14.87 1.84 15.99
CA ASN A 83 15.33 0.47 15.87
C ASN A 83 14.38 -0.45 16.64
N ARG A 84 14.07 -1.59 16.05
CA ARG A 84 13.27 -2.65 16.63
C ARG A 84 13.93 -4.00 16.40
N THR A 85 13.67 -4.93 17.31
CA THR A 85 14.21 -6.28 17.22
C THR A 85 13.07 -7.25 16.92
N THR A 86 13.32 -8.24 16.08
CA THR A 86 12.34 -9.28 15.80
C THR A 86 12.09 -10.20 16.99
N ASP A 87 10.84 -10.58 17.18
CA ASP A 87 10.40 -11.53 18.20
C ASP A 87 10.70 -12.99 17.83
N GLN A 88 10.23 -13.94 18.64
CA GLN A 88 10.40 -15.38 18.42
C GLN A 88 9.80 -15.91 17.11
N ASN A 89 8.86 -15.16 16.52
CA ASN A 89 8.23 -15.47 15.25
C ASN A 89 8.91 -14.72 14.09
N GLY A 90 10.04 -14.05 14.35
CA GLY A 90 10.75 -13.20 13.40
C GLY A 90 9.97 -11.95 12.99
N VAL A 91 9.00 -11.53 13.80
CA VAL A 91 8.14 -10.37 13.54
C VAL A 91 8.67 -9.17 14.32
N TYR A 92 8.79 -8.02 13.67
CA TYR A 92 9.03 -6.74 14.33
C TYR A 92 7.76 -5.90 14.31
N LYS A 93 7.54 -5.12 15.38
CA LYS A 93 6.35 -4.30 15.55
C LYS A 93 6.73 -2.90 16.04
N LEU A 94 6.08 -1.88 15.48
CA LEU A 94 6.12 -0.50 15.93
C LEU A 94 4.71 -0.02 16.18
N GLU A 95 4.40 0.25 17.44
CA GLU A 95 3.17 0.90 17.86
C GLU A 95 3.42 2.40 17.95
N ILE A 96 2.63 3.17 17.22
CA ILE A 96 2.68 4.62 17.20
C ILE A 96 1.53 5.12 18.09
N PRO A 97 1.84 5.85 19.17
CA PRO A 97 0.80 6.40 20.05
C PRO A 97 -0.07 7.38 19.27
N SER A 98 -1.31 7.51 19.72
CA SER A 98 -2.34 8.38 19.16
C SER A 98 -1.80 9.74 18.72
N VAL A 99 -1.73 9.95 17.41
CA VAL A 99 -1.30 11.21 16.79
C VAL A 99 -2.52 12.03 16.39
N ASP A 100 -2.57 13.28 16.83
CA ASP A 100 -3.64 14.21 16.47
C ASP A 100 -3.57 14.53 14.96
N GLY A 101 -4.72 14.61 14.30
CA GLY A 101 -4.82 14.98 12.88
C GLY A 101 -4.43 13.91 11.84
N VAL A 102 -4.20 12.65 12.24
CA VAL A 102 -4.06 11.53 11.29
C VAL A 102 -5.38 10.76 11.22
N ASN A 103 -6.07 10.85 10.09
CA ASN A 103 -7.30 10.10 9.85
C ASN A 103 -7.04 8.87 8.96
N CYS A 104 -7.14 7.68 9.54
CA CYS A 104 -7.04 6.41 8.83
C CYS A 104 -8.20 6.15 7.85
N MET A 105 -9.34 6.82 8.04
CA MET A 105 -10.66 6.47 7.46
C MET A 105 -10.96 7.14 6.13
N ASP A 106 -10.43 8.33 5.88
CA ASP A 106 -10.64 9.01 4.62
C ASP A 106 -9.55 8.57 3.64
N GLY A 107 -9.92 8.28 2.40
CA GLY A 107 -8.98 8.09 1.28
C GLY A 107 -8.08 9.32 1.01
N SER A 108 -8.16 10.35 1.85
CA SER A 108 -7.28 11.50 1.94
C SER A 108 -5.86 11.07 2.26
N ALA A 109 -5.08 10.83 1.20
CA ALA A 109 -3.63 11.03 1.16
C ALA A 109 -2.86 10.69 2.44
N ILE A 110 -3.09 9.50 3.03
CA ILE A 110 -2.03 8.88 3.80
C ILE A 110 -1.00 8.46 2.74
N VAL A 111 -0.17 9.43 2.36
CA VAL A 111 1.15 9.18 1.78
C VAL A 111 2.01 8.69 2.95
N SER A 112 1.56 7.62 3.61
CA SER A 112 2.34 6.90 4.59
C SER A 112 3.48 6.29 3.81
N LEU A 113 4.69 6.75 4.12
CA LEU A 113 5.89 6.17 3.57
C LEU A 113 6.59 5.50 4.73
N CYS A 114 6.24 4.24 4.96
CA CYS A 114 6.98 3.38 5.87
C CYS A 114 8.03 2.59 5.09
N GLN A 115 9.25 2.61 5.62
CA GLN A 115 10.39 1.86 5.16
C GLN A 115 10.97 1.08 6.32
N ALA A 116 11.36 -0.17 6.08
CA ALA A 116 12.15 -0.94 7.02
C ALA A 116 13.44 -1.41 6.35
N SER A 117 14.55 -1.40 7.09
CA SER A 117 15.85 -1.87 6.64
C SER A 117 16.57 -2.74 7.69
N LEU A 118 17.33 -3.73 7.22
CA LEU A 118 18.12 -4.61 8.07
C LEU A 118 19.34 -3.87 8.62
N ILE A 119 19.58 -3.96 9.93
CA ILE A 119 20.79 -3.44 10.58
C ILE A 119 21.76 -4.60 10.83
N SER A 120 21.35 -5.55 11.68
CA SER A 120 22.22 -6.64 12.13
C SER A 120 21.44 -7.92 12.40
N SER A 121 22.09 -9.06 12.22
CA SER A 121 21.56 -10.38 12.58
C SER A 121 22.23 -10.85 13.86
N SER A 122 21.45 -11.44 14.76
CA SER A 122 21.92 -12.12 15.99
C SER A 122 22.53 -13.50 15.70
N THR A 123 22.29 -14.05 14.50
CA THR A 123 22.69 -15.42 14.14
C THR A 123 23.86 -15.41 13.17
N SER A 124 24.82 -16.33 13.32
CA SER A 124 25.97 -16.47 12.42
C SER A 124 25.70 -17.35 11.20
N THR A 125 24.67 -18.20 11.25
CA THR A 125 24.30 -19.14 10.19
C THR A 125 23.55 -18.47 9.03
N CYS A 126 22.82 -17.39 9.31
CA CYS A 126 22.07 -16.63 8.32
C CYS A 126 22.22 -15.11 8.55
N ASN A 127 23.36 -14.60 8.10
CA ASN A 127 23.82 -13.24 8.41
C ASN A 127 24.15 -12.40 7.17
N VAL A 128 24.08 -12.94 5.96
CA VAL A 128 24.35 -12.17 4.74
C VAL A 128 23.06 -11.50 4.29
N PRO A 129 22.95 -10.15 4.26
CA PRO A 129 21.69 -9.51 3.89
C PRO A 129 21.33 -9.76 2.42
N MET A 130 20.09 -10.10 2.15
CA MET A 130 19.56 -10.36 0.80
C MET A 130 18.52 -9.29 0.43
N LEU A 131 17.33 -9.32 1.01
CA LEU A 131 16.34 -8.25 0.90
C LEU A 131 16.58 -7.25 2.03
N LYS A 132 17.41 -6.25 1.76
CA LYS A 132 17.90 -5.28 2.76
C LYS A 132 16.88 -4.24 3.19
N SER A 133 15.96 -3.86 2.30
CA SER A 133 15.00 -2.79 2.55
C SER A 133 13.67 -3.05 1.84
N THR A 134 12.58 -2.59 2.45
CA THR A 134 11.23 -2.68 1.90
C THR A 134 10.47 -1.37 2.11
N THR A 135 9.66 -0.97 1.13
CA THR A 135 8.67 0.11 1.21
C THR A 135 7.28 -0.36 0.81
N ARG A 136 7.12 -1.63 0.43
CA ARG A 136 5.84 -2.19 0.01
C ARG A 136 5.02 -2.47 1.26
N GLU A 137 3.94 -1.72 1.41
CA GLU A 137 3.01 -1.82 2.52
C GLU A 137 1.61 -2.27 2.06
N ILE A 138 0.99 -3.13 2.85
CA ILE A 138 -0.44 -3.46 2.78
C ILE A 138 -1.08 -2.87 4.03
N SER A 139 -2.07 -2.00 3.87
CA SER A 139 -2.77 -1.36 4.99
C SER A 139 -4.11 -2.02 5.26
N VAL A 140 -4.35 -2.46 6.49
CA VAL A 140 -5.67 -2.89 7.01
C VAL A 140 -6.23 -1.76 7.87
N LYS A 141 -7.50 -1.40 7.66
CA LYS A 141 -8.15 -0.25 8.29
C LYS A 141 -9.44 -0.70 8.97
N SER A 142 -9.60 -0.45 10.28
CA SER A 142 -10.85 -0.68 11.02
C SER A 142 -11.57 0.63 11.28
N LYS A 143 -12.86 0.68 10.91
CA LYS A 143 -13.75 1.85 11.12
C LYS A 143 -14.25 1.97 12.55
N GLN A 144 -14.37 0.86 13.27
CA GLN A 144 -14.96 0.87 14.61
C GLN A 144 -13.98 1.40 15.67
N ASP A 145 -12.67 1.24 15.45
CA ASP A 145 -11.64 1.53 16.46
C ASP A 145 -10.59 2.58 16.02
N ASN A 146 -10.79 3.25 14.86
CA ASN A 146 -9.80 4.14 14.26
C ASN A 146 -8.38 3.53 14.21
N MET A 147 -8.29 2.24 13.88
CA MET A 147 -7.05 1.48 13.90
C MET A 147 -6.53 1.24 12.48
N CYS A 148 -5.24 1.53 12.29
CA CYS A 148 -4.48 1.23 11.08
C CYS A 148 -3.40 0.18 11.38
N VAL A 149 -3.34 -0.87 10.56
CA VAL A 149 -2.23 -1.81 10.56
C VAL A 149 -1.53 -1.78 9.20
N TYR A 150 -0.27 -1.36 9.18
CA TYR A 150 0.59 -1.34 8.00
C TYR A 150 1.53 -2.55 8.02
N THR A 151 1.36 -3.45 7.06
CA THR A 151 2.18 -4.65 6.91
C THR A 151 3.23 -4.43 5.83
N LEU A 152 4.50 -4.37 6.21
CA LEU A 152 5.64 -4.27 5.30
C LEU A 152 6.03 -5.64 4.74
N SER A 153 6.45 -5.69 3.47
CA SER A 153 6.98 -6.93 2.88
C SER A 153 8.19 -7.46 3.66
N GLY A 154 8.35 -8.78 3.71
CA GLY A 154 9.41 -9.40 4.50
C GLY A 154 10.83 -9.03 4.03
N LEU A 155 11.72 -8.80 4.99
CA LEU A 155 13.16 -8.66 4.77
C LEU A 155 13.83 -10.03 4.89
N SER A 156 14.99 -10.21 4.30
CA SER A 156 15.66 -11.50 4.34
C SER A 156 17.17 -11.45 4.43
N PHE A 157 17.70 -12.43 5.16
CA PHE A 157 19.10 -12.82 5.13
C PHE A 157 19.25 -14.12 4.34
N LYS A 158 20.48 -14.43 3.95
CA LYS A 158 20.87 -15.72 3.39
C LYS A 158 22.08 -16.28 4.12
N PRO A 159 22.29 -17.61 4.08
CA PRO A 159 23.52 -18.20 4.54
C PRO A 159 24.73 -17.74 3.69
N PRO A 160 25.95 -17.74 4.25
CA PRO A 160 27.18 -17.49 3.49
C PRO A 160 27.35 -18.47 2.33
N GLN A 161 26.96 -19.73 2.54
CA GLN A 161 27.04 -20.79 1.55
C GLN A 161 25.69 -21.52 1.43
N LYS A 162 25.22 -21.70 0.20
CA LYS A 162 23.98 -22.45 -0.09
C LYS A 162 24.23 -23.95 0.08
N ASN A 163 23.28 -24.64 0.71
CA ASN A 163 23.32 -26.08 0.85
C ASN A 163 22.59 -26.76 -0.34
N SER A 164 23.36 -27.33 -1.26
CA SER A 164 22.85 -27.96 -2.51
C SER A 164 21.98 -29.21 -2.28
N THR A 165 22.10 -29.88 -1.12
CA THR A 165 21.28 -31.06 -0.83
C THR A 165 19.90 -30.68 -0.30
N LEU A 166 19.82 -29.60 0.48
CA LEU A 166 18.56 -29.06 1.02
C LEU A 166 17.79 -28.25 -0.04
N CYS A 167 18.53 -27.40 -0.74
CA CYS A 167 18.04 -26.60 -1.84
C CYS A 167 18.44 -27.35 -3.10
N GLY A 168 17.61 -28.30 -3.52
CA GLY A 168 17.91 -29.20 -4.63
C GLY A 168 18.48 -28.45 -5.85
N HIS A 169 19.16 -29.18 -6.73
CA HIS A 169 19.78 -28.65 -7.96
C HIS A 169 18.77 -27.99 -8.89
N GLN A 170 18.30 -26.81 -8.52
CA GLN A 170 17.70 -25.86 -9.43
C GLN A 170 18.89 -25.17 -10.05
N ASN A 171 19.28 -25.67 -11.23
CA ASN A 171 19.85 -24.80 -12.24
C ASN A 171 19.05 -23.50 -12.20
N GLU A 172 19.77 -22.40 -12.09
CA GLU A 172 19.30 -21.04 -12.07
C GLU A 172 18.22 -20.79 -13.15
N LYS A 173 16.98 -21.21 -12.89
CA LYS A 173 15.79 -20.66 -13.52
C LYS A 173 15.40 -19.44 -12.69
N LEU A 174 16.36 -18.52 -12.58
CA LEU A 174 16.01 -17.12 -12.67
C LEU A 174 15.21 -16.98 -13.95
N SER A 175 14.19 -16.17 -13.90
CA SER A 175 13.49 -15.55 -15.00
C SER A 175 14.49 -14.97 -16.03
N SER A 176 15.14 -15.84 -16.80
CA SER A 176 15.78 -15.48 -18.05
C SER A 176 14.62 -15.38 -19.01
N GLU A 177 14.14 -14.16 -19.16
CA GLU A 177 13.41 -13.75 -20.34
C GLU A 177 14.09 -14.42 -21.54
N LYS A 178 13.26 -15.14 -22.28
CA LYS A 178 13.64 -16.08 -23.32
C LYS A 178 14.26 -15.28 -24.47
N SER A 179 15.55 -14.96 -24.41
CA SER A 179 16.30 -14.57 -25.60
C SER A 179 16.42 -15.81 -26.48
N LEU A 180 15.45 -15.96 -27.38
CA LEU A 180 15.44 -17.00 -28.39
C LEU A 180 16.51 -16.66 -29.43
N TYR A 181 17.77 -17.01 -29.16
CA TYR A 181 18.80 -17.08 -30.19
C TYR A 181 19.60 -18.38 -30.00
N PRO A 182 19.40 -19.39 -30.86
CA PRO A 182 20.33 -20.50 -30.96
C PRO A 182 21.55 -20.02 -31.76
N SER A 183 22.69 -19.94 -31.09
CA SER A 183 23.99 -19.80 -31.73
C SER A 183 24.51 -21.18 -32.14
N GLU A 184 24.50 -21.48 -33.44
CA GLU A 184 25.42 -22.43 -34.06
C GLU A 184 25.86 -21.82 -35.40
N PHE A 185 27.09 -21.30 -35.38
CA PHE A 185 28.07 -21.18 -36.46
C PHE A 185 27.59 -21.21 -37.92
N PHE A 186 27.72 -20.08 -38.63
CA PHE A 186 28.25 -20.09 -39.99
C PHE A 186 29.17 -18.88 -40.22
N PHE A 187 30.39 -19.22 -40.67
CA PHE A 187 31.45 -18.38 -41.19
C PHE A 187 30.96 -17.20 -42.05
N PHE A 188 31.35 -15.96 -41.74
CA PHE A 188 31.61 -14.91 -42.75
C PHE A 188 32.64 -13.89 -42.23
N PRO A 189 33.49 -13.31 -43.11
CA PRO A 189 34.68 -12.55 -42.74
C PRO A 189 34.39 -11.09 -42.38
N TRP A 190 35.40 -10.46 -41.78
CA TRP A 190 35.58 -9.07 -41.32
C TRP A 190 35.08 -7.95 -42.30
N PRO A 191 34.84 -6.68 -41.89
CA PRO A 191 33.66 -5.91 -42.25
C PRO A 191 33.95 -4.91 -43.39
N PRO A 192 32.95 -4.30 -44.02
CA PRO A 192 33.16 -3.02 -44.68
C PRO A 192 32.87 -1.87 -43.70
N GLN A 193 33.68 -0.82 -43.79
CA GLN A 193 33.55 0.45 -43.08
C GLN A 193 32.12 1.02 -43.15
N LEU A 194 31.63 1.51 -42.00
CA LEU A 194 30.44 2.35 -41.92
C LEU A 194 30.74 3.75 -42.50
N PRO A 195 29.86 4.31 -43.36
CA PRO A 195 29.95 5.71 -43.76
C PRO A 195 29.50 6.65 -42.62
N PRO A 196 29.94 7.92 -42.61
CA PRO A 196 29.59 8.86 -41.55
C PRO A 196 28.11 9.24 -41.63
N PHE A 197 27.44 9.23 -40.47
CA PHE A 197 26.06 9.68 -40.32
C PHE A 197 25.92 11.15 -40.75
N PRO A 198 24.95 11.51 -41.62
CA PRO A 198 24.62 12.90 -41.86
C PRO A 198 23.82 13.45 -40.67
N SER A 199 24.28 14.58 -40.13
CA SER A 199 23.56 15.36 -39.12
C SER A 199 22.27 15.93 -39.72
N PHE A 200 21.13 15.39 -39.30
CA PHE A 200 19.81 15.93 -39.64
C PHE A 200 19.45 17.12 -38.71
N PRO A 201 18.98 18.25 -39.26
CA PRO A 201 18.49 19.37 -38.46
C PRO A 201 17.08 19.07 -37.95
N PHE A 202 16.88 19.11 -36.64
CA PHE A 202 15.54 19.01 -36.05
C PHE A 202 14.78 20.33 -36.28
N PRO A 203 13.57 20.31 -36.89
CA PRO A 203 12.69 21.48 -36.88
C PRO A 203 11.99 21.63 -35.52
N PRO A 204 11.67 22.85 -35.07
CA PRO A 204 11.01 23.09 -33.79
C PRO A 204 9.55 22.63 -33.84
N LEU A 205 9.13 21.86 -32.83
CA LEU A 205 7.76 21.38 -32.66
C LEU A 205 6.82 22.54 -32.25
N PRO A 206 5.64 22.70 -32.89
CA PRO A 206 4.63 23.63 -32.42
C PRO A 206 3.85 23.04 -31.23
N PHE A 207 3.67 23.83 -30.18
CA PHE A 207 2.79 23.50 -29.06
C PHE A 207 1.32 23.51 -29.51
N PRO A 208 0.50 22.51 -29.16
CA PRO A 208 -0.93 22.56 -29.45
C PRO A 208 -1.67 23.41 -28.41
N THR A 209 -2.27 24.51 -28.87
CA THR A 209 -3.32 25.23 -28.13
C THR A 209 -4.58 24.37 -28.04
N SER A 210 -5.11 24.22 -26.83
CA SER A 210 -6.36 23.50 -26.54
C SER A 210 -7.58 24.16 -27.21
N PRO A 211 -8.49 23.40 -27.84
CA PRO A 211 -9.77 23.95 -28.32
C PRO A 211 -10.77 24.13 -27.16
N PRO A 212 -11.74 25.07 -27.27
CA PRO A 212 -12.79 25.24 -26.28
C PRO A 212 -13.81 24.09 -26.37
N ILE A 213 -14.28 23.64 -25.20
CA ILE A 213 -15.24 22.54 -25.04
C ILE A 213 -16.64 23.02 -25.49
N PRO A 214 -17.31 22.35 -26.44
CA PRO A 214 -18.69 22.66 -26.75
C PRO A 214 -19.61 22.05 -25.69
N SER A 215 -20.51 22.87 -25.15
CA SER A 215 -21.62 22.44 -24.29
C SER A 215 -22.60 21.57 -25.08
N LEU A 216 -22.68 20.29 -24.73
CA LEU A 216 -23.59 19.31 -25.33
C LEU A 216 -25.01 19.44 -24.76
N PRO A 217 -26.07 19.50 -25.59
CA PRO A 217 -27.46 19.40 -25.15
C PRO A 217 -27.93 17.96 -25.31
N PHE A 218 -27.79 17.11 -24.29
CA PHE A 218 -28.39 15.77 -24.32
C PHE A 218 -29.08 15.43 -23.00
N PRO A 219 -30.33 14.93 -23.03
CA PRO A 219 -31.02 14.41 -21.86
C PRO A 219 -30.50 13.00 -21.53
N PHE A 220 -30.13 12.79 -20.26
CA PHE A 220 -29.70 11.48 -19.76
C PHE A 220 -30.84 10.44 -19.86
N PRO A 221 -30.61 9.24 -20.43
CA PRO A 221 -31.56 8.14 -20.31
C PRO A 221 -31.64 7.68 -18.85
N GLN A 222 -32.86 7.53 -18.33
CA GLN A 222 -33.08 6.95 -17.02
C GLN A 222 -32.68 5.47 -17.03
N TYR A 223 -31.74 5.09 -16.16
CA TYR A 223 -31.34 3.70 -15.96
C TYR A 223 -32.46 2.91 -15.24
N PRO A 224 -32.65 1.62 -15.58
CA PRO A 224 -33.59 0.76 -14.88
C PRO A 224 -33.15 0.49 -13.43
N PRO A 225 -34.10 0.12 -12.53
CA PRO A 225 -33.81 -0.09 -11.12
C PRO A 225 -32.80 -1.22 -10.92
N THR A 226 -31.80 -0.94 -10.09
CA THR A 226 -30.74 -1.86 -9.69
C THR A 226 -31.34 -3.03 -8.88
N PRO A 227 -31.02 -4.30 -9.19
CA PRO A 227 -31.46 -5.43 -8.38
C PRO A 227 -30.83 -5.38 -6.97
N PRO A 228 -31.49 -5.96 -5.95
CA PRO A 228 -30.99 -5.92 -4.58
C PRO A 228 -29.65 -6.64 -4.47
N ALA A 229 -28.68 -5.98 -3.85
CA ALA A 229 -27.36 -6.53 -3.59
C ALA A 229 -27.47 -7.76 -2.68
N PHE A 230 -26.86 -8.87 -3.11
CA PHE A 230 -26.61 -10.01 -2.24
C PHE A 230 -25.68 -9.56 -1.09
N SER A 231 -26.19 -9.58 0.13
CA SER A 231 -25.38 -9.38 1.33
C SER A 231 -24.41 -10.54 1.48
N PRO A 232 -23.09 -10.31 1.53
CA PRO A 232 -22.14 -11.39 1.79
C PRO A 232 -22.30 -11.90 3.24
N PRO A 233 -22.01 -13.19 3.49
CA PRO A 233 -22.09 -13.76 4.83
C PRO A 233 -21.14 -13.05 5.80
N ALA A 234 -21.55 -12.94 7.06
CA ALA A 234 -20.81 -12.24 8.11
C ALA A 234 -19.45 -12.90 8.36
N PHE A 235 -18.39 -12.09 8.31
CA PHE A 235 -17.03 -12.50 8.63
C PHE A 235 -16.90 -12.82 10.13
N ASN A 236 -16.41 -14.01 10.49
CA ASN A 236 -16.24 -14.44 11.87
C ASN A 236 -14.76 -14.67 12.19
N LEU A 237 -14.19 -13.88 13.12
CA LEU A 237 -12.78 -14.02 13.53
C LEU A 237 -12.49 -15.33 14.27
N GLY A 238 -13.50 -16.05 14.77
CA GLY A 238 -13.33 -17.34 15.46
C GLY A 238 -13.29 -18.57 14.53
N ASP A 239 -13.63 -18.40 13.25
CA ASP A 239 -13.73 -19.50 12.28
C ASP A 239 -12.79 -19.26 11.07
N PRO A 240 -11.67 -19.99 10.96
CA PRO A 240 -10.70 -19.85 9.88
C PRO A 240 -11.27 -20.11 8.48
N SER A 241 -12.39 -20.83 8.37
CA SER A 241 -13.03 -21.11 7.08
C SER A 241 -13.65 -19.86 6.44
N THR A 242 -13.95 -18.84 7.25
CA THR A 242 -14.54 -17.57 6.78
C THR A 242 -13.51 -16.55 6.31
N TRP A 243 -12.21 -16.86 6.43
CA TRP A 243 -11.12 -15.94 6.08
C TRP A 243 -10.71 -16.03 4.61
N ILE A 244 -11.17 -17.06 3.91
CA ILE A 244 -10.86 -17.26 2.50
C ILE A 244 -11.93 -16.52 1.69
N PRO A 245 -11.61 -15.41 1.01
CA PRO A 245 -12.56 -14.77 0.12
C PRO A 245 -12.93 -15.75 -1.00
N HIS A 246 -14.23 -16.05 -1.15
CA HIS A 246 -14.73 -16.78 -2.31
C HIS A 246 -14.49 -15.94 -3.56
N ILE A 247 -13.42 -16.25 -4.29
CA ILE A 247 -13.16 -15.67 -5.61
C ILE A 247 -14.11 -16.37 -6.58
N PRO A 248 -15.10 -15.68 -7.18
CA PRO A 248 -15.95 -16.30 -8.18
C PRO A 248 -15.08 -16.75 -9.36
N PRO A 249 -15.33 -17.93 -9.95
CA PRO A 249 -14.58 -18.39 -11.11
C PRO A 249 -14.72 -17.35 -12.24
N SER A 250 -13.58 -16.99 -12.84
CA SER A 250 -13.53 -16.07 -13.97
C SER A 250 -14.40 -16.60 -15.13
N PRO A 251 -15.17 -15.74 -15.82
CA PRO A 251 -15.94 -16.16 -16.98
C PRO A 251 -14.99 -16.74 -18.04
N PRO A 252 -15.42 -17.77 -18.80
CA PRO A 252 -14.60 -18.36 -19.83
C PRO A 252 -14.24 -17.31 -20.89
N PRO A 253 -13.04 -17.37 -21.49
CA PRO A 253 -12.63 -16.44 -22.52
C PRO A 253 -13.59 -16.52 -23.71
N TYR A 254 -14.08 -15.35 -24.15
CA TYR A 254 -14.88 -15.21 -25.35
C TYR A 254 -14.02 -15.60 -26.55
N VAL A 255 -14.38 -16.70 -27.21
CA VAL A 255 -13.77 -17.11 -28.48
C VAL A 255 -14.57 -16.42 -29.59
N PRO A 256 -13.94 -15.57 -30.42
CA PRO A 256 -14.60 -14.92 -31.56
C PRO A 256 -14.97 -15.90 -32.66
#